data_AF-S3L538-F1
#
_entry.id   AF-S3L538-F1
#
_cell.length_a   1.000
_cell.length_b   1.000
_cell.length_c   1.000
_cell.angle_alpha   90.00
_cell.angle_beta   90.00
_cell.angle_gamma   90.00
#
_symmetry.space_group_name_H-M   'P 1'
#
loop_
_entity.id
_entity.type
_entity.pdbx_description
1 polymer ?
#
loop_
_entity_poly.entity_id
_entity_poly.type
_entity_poly.pdbx_seq_one_letter_code
_entity_poly.pdbx_strand_id
1 'polypeptide(L)'
;MYLKGEGSGTVPIYTMAHIAEQGIVAVTITYRIGNFGYMPVFESGCAVAALYHYLNPLSNNLFHKLMLCAGNVPNDIIDGKFFTEHPMNLLERGSFPCMPVLIGSNKDEFSMIELPMYYKALGITKNKEHLKEFLLKKYGEFADSLESELKPEANGIVDLQIQIMELLVFHSSALFLMEKIGEKSPVYGYRMNYIPNLYNGLRGSYHGAELAFFFGTIDNMNIHITDENKAAVIAIQKDWIQFIKFGKIEGRPLFNKTGKITERHCEKIIQLIKN
;
A
#
# COMPACT_ATOMS: atom_id res chain seq x y z
N MET A 1 -21.01 -19.29 -1.83
CA MET A 1 -21.20 -17.83 -1.78
C MET A 1 -19.94 -17.21 -2.35
N TYR A 2 -19.96 -16.83 -3.64
CA TYR A 2 -18.81 -16.19 -4.28
C TYR A 2 -18.71 -14.76 -3.73
N LEU A 3 -17.68 -14.47 -2.95
CA LEU A 3 -17.33 -13.10 -2.59
C LEU A 3 -16.83 -12.41 -3.87
N LYS A 4 -17.74 -11.78 -4.63
CA LYS A 4 -17.35 -10.82 -5.67
C LYS A 4 -16.47 -9.77 -4.99
N GLY A 5 -15.19 -9.74 -5.36
CA GLY A 5 -14.34 -8.63 -4.94
C GLY A 5 -14.73 -7.40 -5.71
N GLU A 6 -15.21 -6.38 -5.02
CA GLU A 6 -15.27 -5.02 -5.56
C GLU A 6 -13.85 -4.44 -5.43
N GLY A 7 -13.24 -4.10 -6.56
CA GLY A 7 -11.98 -3.34 -6.63
C GLY A 7 -12.25 -1.87 -6.94
N SER A 8 -11.24 -1.01 -6.84
CA SER A 8 -11.38 0.42 -7.17
C SER A 8 -11.94 0.66 -8.58
N GLY A 9 -11.64 -0.23 -9.54
CA GLY A 9 -12.20 -0.19 -10.90
C GLY A 9 -13.72 -0.42 -11.01
N THR A 10 -14.41 -0.73 -9.90
CA THR A 10 -15.88 -0.83 -9.82
C THR A 10 -16.52 0.35 -9.11
N VAL A 11 -15.71 1.26 -8.54
CA VAL A 11 -16.20 2.44 -7.81
C VAL A 11 -16.52 3.55 -8.83
N PRO A 12 -17.78 4.02 -8.93
CA PRO A 12 -18.20 4.95 -9.99
C PRO A 12 -17.43 6.27 -10.04
N ILE A 13 -16.85 6.72 -8.93
CA ILE A 13 -16.11 7.99 -8.86
C ILE A 13 -14.80 7.94 -9.66
N TYR A 14 -14.20 6.75 -9.82
CA TYR A 14 -12.94 6.55 -10.53
C TYR A 14 -13.20 6.25 -12.02
N THR A 15 -13.60 7.29 -12.74
CA THR A 15 -13.81 7.19 -14.19
C THR A 15 -12.49 7.19 -14.95
N MET A 16 -12.47 6.49 -16.09
CA MET A 16 -11.30 6.43 -16.98
C MET A 16 -11.30 7.56 -18.02
N ALA A 17 -12.29 8.45 -18.00
CA ALA A 17 -12.48 9.46 -19.05
C ALA A 17 -11.28 10.39 -19.20
N HIS A 18 -10.78 10.93 -18.08
CA HIS A 18 -9.61 11.82 -18.09
C HIS A 18 -8.33 11.11 -18.52
N ILE A 19 -8.16 9.84 -18.15
CA ILE A 19 -7.02 9.03 -18.63
C ILE A 19 -7.12 8.81 -20.14
N ALA A 20 -8.33 8.55 -20.66
CA ALA A 20 -8.57 8.39 -22.09
C ALA A 20 -8.28 9.68 -22.89
N GLU A 21 -8.62 10.85 -22.34
CA GLU A 21 -8.26 12.17 -22.90
C GLU A 21 -6.74 12.36 -23.03
N GLN A 22 -5.95 11.71 -22.17
CA GLN A 22 -4.48 11.69 -22.27
C GLN A 22 -3.96 10.72 -23.34
N GLY A 23 -4.83 10.08 -24.12
CA GLY A 23 -4.48 9.10 -25.16
C GLY A 23 -4.10 7.73 -24.58
N ILE A 24 -4.62 7.37 -23.41
CA ILE A 24 -4.35 6.09 -22.75
C ILE A 24 -5.60 5.22 -22.77
N VAL A 25 -5.45 3.97 -23.18
CA VAL A 25 -6.49 2.96 -23.02
C VAL A 25 -6.31 2.26 -21.68
N ALA A 26 -7.28 2.39 -20.78
CA ALA A 26 -7.26 1.75 -19.47
C ALA A 26 -8.12 0.48 -19.48
N VAL A 27 -7.53 -0.64 -19.05
CA VAL A 27 -8.23 -1.92 -18.86
C VAL A 27 -8.10 -2.32 -17.40
N THR A 28 -9.23 -2.51 -16.72
CA THR A 28 -9.25 -2.96 -15.32
C THR A 28 -9.56 -4.45 -15.27
N ILE A 29 -8.71 -5.19 -14.57
CA ILE A 29 -8.94 -6.59 -14.24
C ILE A 29 -9.04 -6.68 -12.73
N THR A 30 -10.22 -7.08 -12.23
CA THR A 30 -10.40 -7.29 -10.80
C THR A 30 -9.95 -8.70 -10.46
N TYR A 31 -8.74 -8.81 -9.91
CA TYR A 31 -8.16 -10.07 -9.45
C TYR A 31 -7.67 -9.90 -8.02
N ARG A 32 -8.02 -10.82 -7.11
CA ARG A 32 -7.50 -10.81 -5.74
C ARG A 32 -6.35 -11.79 -5.62
N ILE A 33 -5.23 -11.31 -5.10
CA ILE A 33 -4.15 -12.15 -4.60
C ILE A 33 -4.32 -12.19 -3.07
N GLY A 34 -4.81 -13.32 -2.53
CA GLY A 34 -5.01 -13.50 -1.09
C GLY A 34 -6.10 -12.60 -0.46
N ASN A 35 -6.21 -12.67 0.87
CA ASN A 35 -7.33 -12.11 1.64
C ASN A 35 -7.43 -10.57 1.59
N PHE A 36 -6.35 -9.89 1.24
CA PHE A 36 -6.27 -8.42 1.16
C PHE A 36 -5.97 -7.89 -0.25
N GLY A 37 -5.94 -8.74 -1.27
CA GLY A 37 -5.70 -8.33 -2.65
C GLY A 37 -4.24 -7.94 -2.98
N TYR A 38 -3.28 -8.27 -2.11
CA TYR A 38 -1.84 -8.08 -2.35
C TYR A 38 -1.06 -9.39 -2.13
N MET A 39 0.09 -9.50 -2.79
CA MET A 39 1.03 -10.61 -2.62
C MET A 39 1.75 -10.47 -1.27
N PRO A 40 1.51 -11.36 -0.28
CA PRO A 40 2.19 -11.27 1.01
C PRO A 40 3.68 -11.57 0.81
N VAL A 41 4.52 -10.61 1.17
CA VAL A 41 5.97 -10.60 0.96
C VAL A 41 6.76 -11.41 2.01
N PHE A 42 6.12 -11.79 3.11
CA PHE A 42 6.84 -12.36 4.25
C PHE A 42 6.82 -13.90 4.20
N GLU A 43 7.93 -14.51 3.76
CA GLU A 43 8.30 -15.88 4.11
C GLU A 43 8.70 -15.94 5.59
N SER A 44 7.68 -15.83 6.44
CA SER A 44 7.58 -16.08 7.87
C SER A 44 6.40 -15.21 8.34
N GLY A 45 5.19 -15.77 8.33
CA GLY A 45 4.02 -15.03 8.80
C GLY A 45 4.25 -14.51 10.22
N CYS A 46 3.97 -13.25 10.54
CA CYS A 46 4.12 -12.81 11.94
C CYS A 46 3.25 -11.65 12.45
N ALA A 47 2.60 -10.79 11.65
CA ALA A 47 1.86 -9.65 12.26
C ALA A 47 0.32 -9.76 12.25
N VAL A 48 -0.31 -10.25 11.17
CA VAL A 48 -1.79 -10.19 11.03
C VAL A 48 -2.44 -11.59 11.03
N ALA A 49 -1.81 -12.58 10.39
CA ALA A 49 -2.22 -13.98 10.51
C ALA A 49 -1.89 -14.59 11.89
N ALA A 50 -0.81 -14.12 12.53
CA ALA A 50 -0.43 -14.51 13.89
C ALA A 50 -1.39 -13.96 14.96
N LEU A 51 -1.98 -12.77 14.73
CA LEU A 51 -3.00 -12.18 15.61
C LEU A 51 -4.32 -12.99 15.60
N TYR A 52 -4.64 -13.64 14.48
CA TYR A 52 -5.80 -14.53 14.35
C TYR A 52 -5.55 -15.94 14.93
N HIS A 53 -4.30 -16.43 14.92
CA HIS A 53 -3.91 -17.72 15.49
C HIS A 53 -3.65 -17.70 17.01
N TYR A 54 -3.21 -16.57 17.60
CA TYR A 54 -2.85 -16.50 19.03
C TYR A 54 -4.06 -16.47 19.99
N LEU A 55 -5.27 -16.19 19.49
CA LEU A 55 -6.48 -16.05 20.31
C LEU A 55 -7.25 -17.35 20.57
N ASN A 56 -6.74 -18.54 20.17
CA ASN A 56 -7.48 -19.79 20.34
C ASN A 56 -6.66 -20.90 21.06
N PRO A 57 -6.99 -21.28 22.32
CA PRO A 57 -6.15 -22.13 23.17
C PRO A 57 -6.02 -23.62 22.79
N LEU A 58 -6.48 -24.07 21.61
CA LEU A 58 -6.72 -25.50 21.33
C LEU A 58 -5.90 -26.14 20.19
N SER A 59 -4.90 -25.46 19.63
CA SER A 59 -4.21 -25.96 18.43
C SER A 59 -2.97 -26.84 18.71
N ASN A 60 -3.17 -28.08 19.14
CA ASN A 60 -2.13 -29.13 19.16
C ASN A 60 -2.00 -29.82 17.78
N ASN A 61 -0.97 -29.46 17.00
CA ASN A 61 -0.50 -30.17 15.79
C ASN A 61 -1.55 -30.54 14.72
N LEU A 62 -2.61 -29.75 14.58
CA LEU A 62 -3.67 -29.96 13.58
C LEU A 62 -3.55 -29.04 12.34
N PHE A 63 -2.47 -28.26 12.20
CA PHE A 63 -2.31 -27.24 11.15
C PHE A 63 -2.62 -27.77 9.74
N HIS A 64 -2.11 -28.94 9.38
CA HIS A 64 -2.37 -29.56 8.07
C HIS A 64 -3.78 -30.19 7.92
N LYS A 65 -4.41 -30.63 9.02
CA LYS A 65 -5.74 -31.26 9.00
C LYS A 65 -6.88 -30.24 9.13
N LEU A 66 -6.65 -29.09 9.77
CA LEU A 66 -7.58 -27.96 9.81
C LEU A 66 -7.65 -27.20 8.48
N MET A 67 -6.58 -27.18 7.69
CA MET A 67 -6.64 -26.71 6.29
C MET A 67 -7.60 -27.53 5.41
N LEU A 68 -7.86 -28.79 5.77
CA LEU A 68 -8.80 -29.68 5.08
C LEU A 68 -10.23 -29.62 5.65
N CYS A 69 -10.40 -29.19 6.91
CA CYS A 69 -11.72 -29.14 7.58
C CYS A 69 -12.30 -27.73 7.71
N ALA A 70 -11.48 -26.67 7.61
CA ALA A 70 -11.92 -25.30 7.47
C ALA A 70 -12.32 -25.07 6.01
N GLY A 71 -13.52 -25.50 5.65
CA GLY A 71 -14.10 -25.22 4.34
C GLY A 71 -13.91 -23.75 3.97
N ASN A 72 -13.20 -23.50 2.87
CA ASN A 72 -13.03 -22.22 2.18
C ASN A 72 -12.46 -21.05 3.01
N VAL A 73 -11.21 -21.18 3.48
CA VAL A 73 -10.35 -19.99 3.67
C VAL A 73 -9.66 -19.74 2.32
N PRO A 74 -9.94 -18.64 1.58
CA PRO A 74 -9.54 -18.51 0.19
C PRO A 74 -8.01 -18.43 0.04
N ASN A 75 -7.41 -19.56 -0.30
CA ASN A 75 -6.08 -19.70 -0.91
C ASN A 75 -6.12 -19.29 -2.39
N ASP A 76 -6.84 -18.22 -2.74
CA ASP A 76 -7.31 -17.92 -4.10
C ASP A 76 -6.22 -17.35 -5.03
N ILE A 77 -4.96 -17.74 -4.84
CA ILE A 77 -3.89 -17.28 -5.71
C ILE A 77 -3.61 -18.30 -6.81
N ILE A 78 -3.68 -19.60 -6.53
CA ILE A 78 -3.34 -20.65 -7.51
C ILE A 78 -4.62 -21.24 -8.07
N ASP A 79 -5.09 -20.68 -9.18
CA ASP A 79 -6.28 -21.16 -9.90
C ASP A 79 -5.93 -22.19 -10.99
N GLY A 80 -4.64 -22.46 -11.20
CA GLY A 80 -4.13 -23.38 -12.23
C GLY A 80 -4.31 -22.87 -13.67
N LYS A 81 -4.80 -21.63 -13.85
CA LYS A 81 -5.08 -21.02 -15.15
C LYS A 81 -4.34 -19.70 -15.31
N PHE A 82 -4.61 -18.74 -14.43
CA PHE A 82 -3.94 -17.45 -14.39
C PHE A 82 -2.62 -17.55 -13.64
N PHE A 83 -2.64 -18.18 -12.46
CA PHE A 83 -1.45 -18.53 -11.69
C PHE A 83 -1.37 -20.04 -11.55
N THR A 84 -0.39 -20.63 -12.23
CA THR A 84 -0.09 -22.06 -12.18
C THR A 84 0.74 -22.44 -10.96
N GLU A 85 1.32 -21.45 -10.27
CA GLU A 85 2.13 -21.61 -9.06
C GLU A 85 2.00 -20.37 -8.15
N HIS A 86 2.43 -20.50 -6.90
CA HIS A 86 2.54 -19.40 -5.96
C HIS A 86 3.40 -18.24 -6.53
N PRO A 87 2.90 -16.99 -6.57
CA PRO A 87 3.63 -15.84 -7.10
C PRO A 87 4.97 -15.57 -6.43
N MET A 88 5.14 -15.91 -5.14
CA MET A 88 6.41 -15.70 -4.46
C MET A 88 7.53 -16.54 -5.07
N ASN A 89 7.25 -17.80 -5.35
CA ASN A 89 8.20 -18.68 -6.01
C ASN A 89 8.57 -18.17 -7.41
N LEU A 90 7.58 -17.60 -8.13
CA LEU A 90 7.80 -16.98 -9.43
C LEU A 90 8.67 -15.71 -9.32
N LEU A 91 8.44 -14.89 -8.30
CA LEU A 91 9.22 -13.68 -8.03
C LEU A 91 10.65 -14.01 -7.62
N GLU A 92 10.86 -14.92 -6.67
CA GLU A 92 12.17 -15.32 -6.14
C GLU A 92 13.10 -15.87 -7.21
N ARG A 93 12.60 -16.69 -8.12
CA ARG A 93 13.40 -17.25 -9.21
C ARG A 93 13.41 -16.38 -10.47
N GLY A 94 12.82 -15.19 -10.43
CA GLY A 94 12.81 -14.27 -11.57
C GLY A 94 11.94 -14.72 -12.76
N SER A 95 10.95 -15.59 -12.55
CA SER A 95 10.03 -16.12 -13.59
C SER A 95 8.90 -15.13 -13.94
N PHE A 96 9.29 -13.90 -14.28
CA PHE A 96 8.39 -12.83 -14.75
C PHE A 96 9.05 -12.06 -15.90
N PRO A 97 8.29 -11.40 -16.79
CA PRO A 97 8.87 -10.63 -17.89
C PRO A 97 9.72 -9.45 -17.38
N CYS A 98 10.81 -9.12 -18.07
CA CYS A 98 11.58 -7.92 -17.78
C CYS A 98 10.87 -6.72 -18.40
N MET A 99 10.33 -5.83 -17.55
CA MET A 99 9.62 -4.64 -17.99
C MET A 99 9.75 -3.53 -16.96
N PRO A 100 9.74 -2.23 -17.34
CA PRO A 100 9.72 -1.15 -16.38
C PRO A 100 8.55 -1.28 -15.42
N VAL A 101 8.79 -1.06 -14.12
CA VAL A 101 7.76 -1.10 -13.07
C VAL A 101 7.80 0.20 -12.25
N LEU A 102 6.63 0.75 -11.97
CA LEU A 102 6.45 1.89 -11.06
C LEU A 102 5.71 1.37 -9.83
N ILE A 103 6.36 1.44 -8.67
CA ILE A 103 5.85 0.93 -7.39
C ILE A 103 5.85 2.10 -6.41
N GLY A 104 4.84 2.15 -5.55
CA GLY A 104 4.85 3.10 -4.46
C GLY A 104 3.81 2.78 -3.40
N SER A 105 3.82 3.62 -2.38
CA SER A 105 2.88 3.61 -1.27
C SER A 105 2.60 5.05 -0.85
N ASN A 106 1.54 5.25 -0.09
CA ASN A 106 1.21 6.52 0.48
C ASN A 106 1.93 6.71 1.83
N LYS A 107 2.05 7.94 2.31
CA LYS A 107 2.76 8.24 3.56
C LYS A 107 2.02 7.72 4.79
N ASP A 108 0.71 7.93 4.82
CA ASP A 108 -0.13 7.80 6.01
C ASP A 108 -1.22 6.74 5.76
N GLU A 109 -0.83 5.58 5.21
CA GLU A 109 -1.70 4.50 4.70
C GLU A 109 -2.84 4.12 5.66
N PHE A 110 -2.57 4.07 6.96
CA PHE A 110 -3.54 3.74 8.01
C PHE A 110 -4.13 4.95 8.74
N SER A 111 -3.87 6.20 8.31
CA SER A 111 -4.52 7.37 8.93
C SER A 111 -6.07 7.38 8.85
N MET A 112 -6.67 6.57 7.96
CA MET A 112 -8.13 6.30 7.99
C MET A 112 -8.60 5.44 9.18
N ILE A 113 -7.69 4.65 9.77
CA ILE A 113 -7.95 3.73 10.89
C ILE A 113 -7.91 4.44 12.25
N GLU A 114 -7.63 5.74 12.29
CA GLU A 114 -7.69 6.56 13.51
C GLU A 114 -9.04 6.57 14.23
N LEU A 115 -10.08 5.95 13.67
CA LEU A 115 -11.35 5.74 14.36
C LEU A 115 -11.16 4.76 15.55
N PRO A 116 -11.40 5.21 16.81
CA PRO A 116 -11.16 4.41 18.01
C PRO A 116 -11.84 3.04 18.05
N MET A 117 -12.90 2.84 17.26
CA MET A 117 -13.63 1.58 17.16
C MET A 117 -12.77 0.41 16.65
N TYR A 118 -11.72 0.66 15.88
CA TYR A 118 -10.87 -0.40 15.31
C TYR A 118 -9.69 -0.79 16.21
N TYR A 119 -9.34 0.02 17.22
CA TYR A 119 -8.09 -0.16 17.96
C TYR A 119 -8.02 -1.52 18.67
N LYS A 120 -9.11 -1.96 19.28
CA LYS A 120 -9.16 -3.24 19.97
C LYS A 120 -8.92 -4.42 19.02
N ALA A 121 -9.51 -4.39 17.82
CA ALA A 121 -9.37 -5.44 16.82
C ALA A 121 -7.94 -5.50 16.25
N LEU A 122 -7.26 -4.36 16.18
CA LEU A 122 -5.91 -4.23 15.65
C LEU A 122 -4.81 -4.41 16.70
N GLY A 123 -5.21 -4.63 17.96
CA GLY A 123 -4.28 -4.73 19.09
C GLY A 123 -3.54 -3.42 19.35
N ILE A 124 -4.24 -2.28 19.25
CA ILE A 124 -3.70 -0.95 19.57
C ILE A 124 -4.12 -0.60 21.01
N THR A 125 -3.13 -0.35 21.87
CA THR A 125 -3.38 0.13 23.24
C THR A 125 -3.39 1.65 23.33
N LYS A 126 -4.27 2.20 24.17
CA LYS A 126 -4.25 3.61 24.59
C LYS A 126 -3.57 3.82 25.95
N ASN A 127 -3.20 2.75 26.65
CA ASN A 127 -2.46 2.82 27.90
C ASN A 127 -0.96 2.71 27.63
N LYS A 128 -0.21 3.75 28.01
CA LYS A 128 1.26 3.82 27.87
C LYS A 128 1.96 2.73 28.68
N GLU A 129 1.43 2.35 29.83
CA GLU A 129 2.00 1.30 30.69
C GLU A 129 1.97 -0.06 30.00
N HIS A 130 0.94 -0.30 29.17
CA HIS A 130 0.79 -1.55 28.43
C HIS A 130 1.47 -1.52 27.05
N LEU A 131 2.05 -0.38 26.62
CA LEU A 131 2.64 -0.24 25.28
C LEU A 131 3.69 -1.32 25.03
N LYS A 132 4.64 -1.47 25.96
CA LYS A 132 5.73 -2.43 25.80
C LYS A 132 5.22 -3.87 25.69
N GLU A 133 4.25 -4.26 26.52
CA GLU A 133 3.64 -5.59 26.45
C GLU A 133 2.96 -5.83 25.10
N PHE A 134 2.21 -4.85 24.61
CA PHE A 134 1.50 -4.94 23.32
C PHE A 134 2.46 -5.03 22.14
N LEU A 135 3.52 -4.21 22.13
CA LEU A 135 4.54 -4.24 21.08
C LEU A 135 5.31 -5.56 21.11
N LEU A 136 5.77 -6.03 22.28
CA LEU A 136 6.45 -7.32 22.42
C LEU A 136 5.56 -8.49 21.99
N LYS A 137 4.29 -8.47 22.38
CA LYS A 137 3.32 -9.52 21.99
C LYS A 137 3.11 -9.58 20.48
N LYS A 138 3.16 -8.44 19.79
CA LYS A 138 2.86 -8.34 18.37
C LYS A 138 4.08 -8.48 17.46
N TYR A 139 5.23 -7.97 17.90
CA TYR A 139 6.43 -7.85 17.08
C TYR A 139 7.65 -8.58 17.64
N GLY A 140 7.53 -9.23 18.80
CA GLY A 140 8.59 -10.05 19.39
C GLY A 140 9.87 -9.25 19.65
N GLU A 141 11.01 -9.81 19.22
CA GLU A 141 12.33 -9.20 19.38
C GLU A 141 12.50 -7.85 18.66
N PHE A 142 11.68 -7.57 17.64
CA PHE A 142 11.74 -6.32 16.88
C PHE A 142 11.04 -5.16 17.58
N ALA A 143 10.29 -5.41 18.66
CA ALA A 143 9.47 -4.40 19.33
C ALA A 143 10.27 -3.17 19.77
N ASP A 144 11.41 -3.37 20.43
CA ASP A 144 12.24 -2.27 20.95
C ASP A 144 12.87 -1.45 19.80
N SER A 145 13.31 -2.12 18.72
CA SER A 145 13.86 -1.43 17.54
C SER A 145 12.78 -0.62 16.80
N LEU A 146 11.60 -1.20 16.59
CA LEU A 146 10.47 -0.54 15.93
C LEU A 146 9.97 0.66 16.74
N GLU A 147 9.87 0.53 18.07
CA GLU A 147 9.55 1.66 18.93
C GLU A 147 10.62 2.75 18.81
N SER A 148 11.90 2.39 18.96
CA SER A 148 12.99 3.37 18.97
C SER A 148 13.08 4.17 17.67
N GLU A 149 12.85 3.52 16.53
CA GLU A 149 12.97 4.15 15.20
C GLU A 149 11.81 5.11 14.93
N LEU A 150 10.58 4.75 15.28
CA LEU A 150 9.38 5.51 14.90
C LEU A 150 8.91 6.49 15.98
N LYS A 151 9.34 6.33 17.22
CA LYS A 151 8.97 7.22 18.32
C LYS A 151 9.34 8.70 18.13
N PRO A 152 10.45 9.08 17.47
CA PRO A 152 10.74 10.48 17.19
C PRO A 152 9.72 11.17 16.28
N GLU A 153 9.07 10.42 15.39
CA GLU A 153 8.08 10.94 14.43
C GLU A 153 6.63 10.81 14.93
N ALA A 154 6.39 9.94 15.91
CA ALA A 154 5.06 9.61 16.40
C ALA A 154 4.47 10.65 17.37
N ASN A 155 3.23 11.06 17.11
CA ASN A 155 2.40 11.90 17.97
C ASN A 155 1.66 11.06 19.02
N GLY A 156 2.42 10.48 19.94
CA GLY A 156 1.91 9.65 21.02
C GLY A 156 1.79 8.17 20.67
N ILE A 157 1.36 7.37 21.64
CA ILE A 157 1.51 5.90 21.56
C ILE A 157 0.57 5.23 20.54
N VAL A 158 -0.57 5.86 20.25
CA VAL A 158 -1.51 5.33 19.25
C VAL A 158 -0.93 5.52 17.87
N ASP A 159 -0.45 6.74 17.57
CA ASP A 159 0.20 7.06 16.30
C ASP A 159 1.44 6.19 16.08
N LEU A 160 2.28 5.98 17.12
CA LEU A 160 3.41 5.06 17.05
C LEU A 160 3.00 3.64 16.60
N GLN A 161 1.96 3.08 17.20
CA GLN A 161 1.49 1.74 16.85
C GLN A 161 0.94 1.68 15.42
N ILE A 162 0.30 2.76 14.95
CA ILE A 162 -0.19 2.89 13.58
C ILE A 162 0.99 2.95 12.60
N GLN A 163 1.97 3.82 12.84
CA GLN A 163 3.16 3.95 11.99
C GLN A 163 3.96 2.64 11.90
N ILE A 164 4.10 1.89 13.00
CA ILE A 164 4.72 0.56 12.97
C ILE A 164 3.92 -0.38 12.04
N MET A 165 2.59 -0.36 12.12
CA MET A 165 1.75 -1.18 11.25
C MET A 165 1.85 -0.74 9.79
N GLU A 166 1.86 0.56 9.50
CA GLU A 166 1.99 1.13 8.15
C GLU A 166 3.32 0.72 7.51
N LEU A 167 4.40 0.84 8.27
CA LEU A 167 5.74 0.42 7.89
C LEU A 167 5.71 -1.05 7.43
N LEU A 168 5.23 -1.95 8.29
CA LEU A 168 5.27 -3.39 8.04
C LEU A 168 4.32 -3.85 6.93
N VAL A 169 3.12 -3.27 6.84
CA VAL A 169 2.08 -3.74 5.90
C VAL A 169 2.31 -3.16 4.50
N PHE A 170 2.61 -1.87 4.39
CA PHE A 170 2.67 -1.19 3.10
C PHE A 170 4.11 -0.88 2.67
N HIS A 171 4.88 -0.24 3.54
CA HIS A 171 6.15 0.37 3.14
C HIS A 171 7.23 -0.69 2.89
N SER A 172 7.36 -1.64 3.82
CA SER A 172 8.27 -2.78 3.68
C SER A 172 7.87 -3.67 2.51
N SER A 173 6.57 -3.90 2.29
CA SER A 173 6.07 -4.67 1.14
C SER A 173 6.43 -3.98 -0.19
N ALA A 174 6.22 -2.67 -0.30
CA ALA A 174 6.58 -1.90 -1.49
C ALA A 174 8.10 -1.92 -1.72
N LEU A 175 8.90 -1.69 -0.67
CA LEU A 175 10.37 -1.72 -0.76
C LEU A 175 10.88 -3.09 -1.21
N PHE A 176 10.40 -4.17 -0.59
CA PHE A 176 10.79 -5.52 -0.99
C PHE A 176 10.47 -5.80 -2.46
N LEU A 177 9.27 -5.43 -2.93
CA LEU A 177 8.92 -5.62 -4.34
C LEU A 177 9.82 -4.80 -5.25
N MET A 178 10.16 -3.56 -4.86
CA MET A 178 11.11 -2.73 -5.60
C MET A 178 12.49 -3.37 -5.69
N GLU A 179 12.99 -3.94 -4.59
CA GLU A 179 14.28 -4.63 -4.53
C GLU A 179 14.26 -5.90 -5.39
N LYS A 180 13.30 -6.80 -5.17
CA LYS A 180 13.20 -8.08 -5.87
C LYS A 180 12.96 -7.93 -7.37
N ILE A 181 12.05 -7.04 -7.77
CA ILE A 181 11.83 -6.76 -9.18
C ILE A 181 13.03 -6.03 -9.77
N GLY A 182 13.69 -5.17 -8.97
CA GLY A 182 14.86 -4.39 -9.33
C GLY A 182 16.10 -5.22 -9.67
N GLU A 183 16.18 -6.46 -9.17
CA GLU A 183 17.21 -7.45 -9.55
C GLU A 183 17.16 -7.78 -11.06
N LYS A 184 15.97 -7.70 -11.69
CA LYS A 184 15.77 -8.08 -13.10
C LYS A 184 15.30 -6.93 -14.00
N SER A 185 14.56 -5.97 -13.46
CA SER A 185 13.83 -4.97 -14.25
C SER A 185 14.08 -3.53 -13.79
N PRO A 186 13.90 -2.52 -14.66
CA PRO A 186 13.94 -1.12 -14.25
C PRO A 186 12.80 -0.80 -13.29
N VAL A 187 13.12 -0.26 -12.11
CA VAL A 187 12.09 0.10 -11.12
C VAL A 187 12.15 1.60 -10.82
N TYR A 188 10.99 2.23 -10.82
CA TYR A 188 10.76 3.55 -10.24
C TYR A 188 10.01 3.38 -8.91
N GLY A 189 10.58 3.90 -7.83
CA GLY A 189 9.94 3.95 -6.52
C GLY A 189 9.34 5.33 -6.27
N TYR A 190 8.13 5.41 -5.72
CA TYR A 190 7.57 6.66 -5.22
C TYR A 190 6.92 6.52 -3.85
N ARG A 191 6.87 7.64 -3.13
CA ARG A 191 6.12 7.83 -1.90
C ARG A 191 5.16 9.00 -2.12
N MET A 192 3.86 8.77 -2.03
CA MET A 192 2.87 9.84 -2.11
C MET A 192 2.76 10.52 -0.74
N ASN A 193 3.22 11.76 -0.63
CA ASN A 193 3.11 12.55 0.60
C ASN A 193 2.04 13.63 0.51
N TYR A 194 1.69 14.03 -0.71
CA TYR A 194 0.73 15.09 -0.92
C TYR A 194 -0.70 14.57 -0.88
N ILE A 195 -1.52 15.30 -0.14
CA ILE A 195 -2.94 15.44 -0.42
C ILE A 195 -3.30 16.93 -0.38
N PRO A 196 -4.20 17.42 -1.24
CA PRO A 196 -4.75 18.74 -1.07
C PRO A 196 -5.49 18.80 0.25
N ASN A 197 -5.60 20.00 0.81
CA ASN A 197 -6.32 20.24 2.04
C ASN A 197 -7.84 20.08 1.83
N LEU A 198 -8.27 18.84 1.61
CA LEU A 198 -9.62 18.46 1.22
C LEU A 198 -10.56 18.34 2.43
N TYR A 199 -9.99 18.20 3.64
CA TYR A 199 -10.71 17.96 4.89
C TYR A 199 -10.26 18.88 6.03
N ASN A 200 -10.07 20.18 5.79
CA ASN A 200 -9.67 21.17 6.82
C ASN A 200 -8.42 20.78 7.64
N GLY A 201 -7.43 20.19 6.97
CA GLY A 201 -6.14 19.79 7.53
C GLY A 201 -6.14 18.37 8.07
N LEU A 202 -7.29 17.69 8.08
CA LEU A 202 -7.39 16.31 8.52
C LEU A 202 -6.93 15.34 7.43
N ARG A 203 -5.94 14.54 7.83
CA ARG A 203 -5.49 13.25 7.29
C ARG A 203 -4.73 13.31 5.99
N GLY A 204 -3.42 13.06 6.11
CA GLY A 204 -2.44 13.06 5.03
C GLY A 204 -2.69 12.04 3.93
N SER A 205 -1.62 11.51 3.36
CA SER A 205 -1.69 10.62 2.20
C SER A 205 -2.14 9.23 2.65
N TYR A 206 -3.45 9.06 2.80
CA TYR A 206 -4.08 7.83 3.28
C TYR A 206 -4.22 6.76 2.21
N HIS A 207 -4.49 5.51 2.59
CA HIS A 207 -4.63 4.41 1.64
C HIS A 207 -5.66 4.67 0.54
N GLY A 208 -5.23 4.65 -0.73
CA GLY A 208 -6.10 4.93 -1.87
C GLY A 208 -6.36 6.41 -2.15
N ALA A 209 -5.80 7.34 -1.38
CA ALA A 209 -5.91 8.78 -1.63
C ALA A 209 -5.40 9.16 -3.03
N GLU A 210 -4.36 8.48 -3.51
CA GLU A 210 -3.72 8.70 -4.81
C GLU A 210 -4.63 8.38 -6.00
N LEU A 211 -5.68 7.57 -5.83
CA LEU A 211 -6.55 7.12 -6.92
C LEU A 211 -7.25 8.29 -7.62
N ALA A 212 -7.74 9.28 -6.87
CA ALA A 212 -8.39 10.44 -7.48
C ALA A 212 -7.43 11.31 -8.29
N PHE A 213 -6.15 11.35 -7.93
CA PHE A 213 -5.10 12.02 -8.70
C PHE A 213 -4.73 11.23 -9.93
N PHE A 214 -4.60 9.91 -9.78
CA PHE A 214 -4.30 9.02 -10.88
C PHE A 214 -5.40 9.11 -11.94
N PHE A 215 -6.67 8.97 -11.56
CA PHE A 215 -7.79 9.06 -12.49
C PHE A 215 -8.16 10.49 -12.89
N GLY A 216 -7.58 11.52 -12.26
CA GLY A 216 -7.94 12.92 -12.50
C GLY A 216 -9.37 13.27 -12.08
N THR A 217 -9.95 12.52 -11.14
CA THR A 217 -11.36 12.58 -10.72
C THR A 217 -11.55 13.33 -9.39
N ILE A 218 -10.66 14.26 -9.09
CA ILE A 218 -10.73 15.04 -7.84
C ILE A 218 -12.01 15.90 -7.79
N ASP A 219 -12.54 16.29 -8.94
CA ASP A 219 -13.79 17.00 -9.15
C ASP A 219 -15.04 16.17 -8.81
N ASN A 220 -14.95 14.84 -8.90
CA ASN A 220 -16.00 13.92 -8.46
C ASN A 220 -16.02 13.71 -6.95
N MET A 221 -15.03 14.24 -6.21
CA MET A 221 -15.03 14.20 -4.77
C MET A 221 -15.97 15.31 -4.24
N ASN A 222 -16.78 14.99 -3.23
CA ASN A 222 -17.76 15.92 -2.65
C ASN A 222 -17.09 16.99 -1.75
N ILE A 223 -16.20 17.78 -2.33
CA ILE A 223 -15.33 18.75 -1.65
C ILE A 223 -15.13 19.99 -2.53
N HIS A 224 -14.74 21.11 -1.92
CA HIS A 224 -14.41 22.32 -2.68
C HIS A 224 -13.02 22.19 -3.31
N ILE A 225 -12.96 22.21 -4.64
CA ILE A 225 -11.72 22.10 -5.42
C ILE A 225 -11.21 23.47 -5.81
N THR A 226 -9.97 23.79 -5.42
CA THR A 226 -9.28 25.01 -5.84
C THR A 226 -8.43 24.78 -7.09
N ASP A 227 -8.03 25.85 -7.78
CA ASP A 227 -7.13 25.74 -8.94
C ASP A 227 -5.74 25.23 -8.54
N GLU A 228 -5.31 25.47 -7.31
CA GLU A 228 -4.10 24.87 -6.74
C GLU A 228 -4.21 23.33 -6.66
N ASN A 229 -5.38 22.81 -6.27
CA ASN A 229 -5.61 21.36 -6.24
C ASN A 229 -5.52 20.76 -7.64
N LYS A 230 -6.12 21.42 -8.65
CA LYS A 230 -6.05 20.97 -10.05
C LYS A 230 -4.61 20.96 -10.57
N ALA A 231 -3.85 22.03 -10.31
CA ALA A 231 -2.45 22.12 -10.69
C ALA A 231 -1.59 21.02 -10.04
N ALA A 232 -1.85 20.73 -8.76
CA ALA A 232 -1.17 19.64 -8.05
C ALA A 232 -1.51 18.27 -8.64
N VAL A 233 -2.79 18.01 -8.98
CA VAL A 233 -3.21 16.78 -9.66
C VAL A 233 -2.45 16.60 -10.96
N ILE A 234 -2.44 17.62 -11.84
CA ILE A 234 -1.73 17.56 -13.13
C ILE A 234 -0.25 17.21 -12.92
N ALA A 235 0.41 17.87 -11.97
CA ALA A 235 1.82 17.66 -11.73
C ALA A 235 2.15 16.27 -11.18
N ILE A 236 1.31 15.72 -10.30
CA ILE A 236 1.50 14.38 -9.74
C ILE A 236 1.16 13.32 -10.80
N GLN A 237 0.10 13.54 -11.57
CA GLN A 237 -0.33 12.66 -12.66
C GLN A 237 0.72 12.56 -13.76
N LYS A 238 1.49 13.62 -14.02
CA LYS A 238 2.55 13.68 -15.04
C LYS A 238 3.53 12.51 -14.98
N ASP A 239 3.96 12.10 -13.79
CA ASP A 239 4.92 10.99 -13.63
C ASP A 239 4.29 9.65 -14.03
N TRP A 240 3.03 9.40 -13.65
CA TRP A 240 2.30 8.20 -14.08
C TRP A 240 2.05 8.19 -15.59
N ILE A 241 1.65 9.32 -16.18
CA ILE A 241 1.36 9.40 -17.63
C ILE A 241 2.63 9.16 -18.45
N GLN A 242 3.76 9.75 -18.07
CA GLN A 242 5.04 9.48 -18.73
C GLN A 242 5.43 8.01 -18.63
N PHE A 243 5.30 7.43 -17.43
CA PHE A 243 5.58 6.02 -17.22
C PHE A 243 4.71 5.11 -18.09
N ILE A 244 3.40 5.36 -18.15
CA ILE A 244 2.47 4.56 -18.98
C ILE A 244 2.83 4.65 -20.46
N LYS A 245 3.17 5.84 -20.96
CA LYS A 245 3.46 6.06 -22.39
C LYS A 245 4.82 5.52 -22.83
N PHE A 246 5.83 5.59 -21.95
CA PHE A 246 7.23 5.42 -22.36
C PHE A 246 8.00 4.38 -21.54
N GLY A 247 7.43 3.84 -20.46
CA GLY A 247 8.15 3.02 -19.50
C GLY A 247 9.29 3.77 -18.78
N LYS A 248 9.30 5.11 -18.87
CA LYS A 248 10.35 5.99 -18.35
C LYS A 248 9.72 7.26 -17.81
N ILE A 249 10.30 7.79 -16.72
CA ILE A 249 9.94 9.09 -16.18
C ILE A 249 11.15 10.01 -16.32
N GLU A 250 11.02 11.09 -17.09
CA GLU A 250 12.11 12.03 -17.32
C GLU A 250 12.56 12.72 -16.03
N GLY A 251 13.87 12.84 -15.83
CA GLY A 251 14.44 13.46 -14.63
C GLY A 251 14.31 12.63 -13.34
N ARG A 252 13.71 11.44 -13.38
CA ARG A 252 13.62 10.54 -12.22
C ARG A 252 14.67 9.43 -12.29
N PRO A 253 15.42 9.18 -11.20
CA PRO A 253 16.34 8.06 -11.15
C PRO A 253 15.56 6.74 -11.01
N LEU A 254 16.16 5.66 -11.48
CA LEU A 254 15.69 4.33 -11.18
C LEU A 254 16.05 3.96 -9.73
N PHE A 255 15.10 3.37 -9.01
CA PHE A 255 15.30 2.84 -7.67
C PHE A 255 16.43 1.82 -7.66
N ASN A 256 16.43 0.84 -8.59
CA ASN A 256 17.46 -0.19 -8.65
C ASN A 256 18.87 0.32 -9.02
N LYS A 257 19.02 1.61 -9.37
CA LYS A 257 20.33 2.26 -9.56
C LYS A 257 20.78 3.10 -8.37
N THR A 258 19.86 3.54 -7.52
CA THR A 258 20.14 4.60 -6.53
C THR A 258 19.62 4.31 -5.12
N GLY A 259 18.76 3.31 -4.96
CA GLY A 259 17.99 3.06 -3.74
C GLY A 259 16.97 4.16 -3.40
N LYS A 260 16.81 5.19 -4.25
CA LYS A 260 15.99 6.36 -3.93
C LYS A 260 14.52 6.12 -4.25
N ILE A 261 13.66 6.37 -3.27
CA ILE A 261 12.23 6.51 -3.43
C ILE A 261 11.91 7.98 -3.69
N THR A 262 11.14 8.27 -4.74
CA THR A 262 10.79 9.66 -5.08
C THR A 262 9.64 10.13 -4.22
N GLU A 263 9.91 11.11 -3.36
CA GLU A 263 8.90 11.78 -2.55
C GLU A 263 8.05 12.74 -3.41
N ARG A 264 6.73 12.54 -3.43
CA ARG A 264 5.78 13.39 -4.16
C ARG A 264 5.15 14.40 -3.22
N HIS A 265 5.78 15.58 -3.14
CA HIS A 265 5.31 16.76 -2.42
C HIS A 265 4.86 17.86 -3.38
N CYS A 266 3.92 18.71 -2.96
CA CYS A 266 3.46 19.85 -3.74
C CYS A 266 4.39 21.07 -3.66
N GLU A 267 5.14 21.29 -2.56
CA GLU A 267 5.97 22.50 -2.39
C GLU A 267 7.04 22.68 -3.48
N LYS A 268 7.65 21.59 -3.96
CA LYS A 268 8.59 21.62 -5.10
C LYS A 268 7.88 21.78 -6.45
N ILE A 269 6.63 21.37 -6.55
CA ILE A 269 5.80 21.47 -7.76
C ILE A 269 5.27 22.90 -7.93
N ILE A 270 4.83 23.55 -6.85
CA ILE A 270 4.35 24.94 -6.87
C ILE A 270 5.50 25.91 -7.22
N GLN A 271 6.73 25.64 -6.77
CA GLN A 271 7.90 26.42 -7.18
C GLN A 271 8.25 26.26 -8.67
N LEU A 272 7.89 25.13 -9.30
CA LEU A 272 8.11 24.90 -10.73
C LEU A 272 7.00 25.48 -11.63
N ILE A 273 5.84 25.81 -11.06
CA ILE A 273 4.72 26.45 -11.78
C ILE A 273 4.77 27.98 -11.66
N LYS A 274 5.47 28.50 -10.63
CA LYS A 274 5.65 29.95 -10.39
C LYS A 274 6.89 30.56 -11.08
N ASN A 275 7.69 29.75 -11.80
CA ASN A 275 8.84 30.16 -12.60
C ASN A 275 8.61 29.76 -14.06
#